data_AF-A0A7X3KY10-F1
#
_entry.id   AF-A0A7X3KY10-F1
#
_cell.length_a   1.000
_cell.length_b   1.000
_cell.length_c   1.000
_cell.angle_alpha   90.00
_cell.angle_beta   90.00
_cell.angle_gamma   90.00
#
_symmetry.space_group_name_H-M   'P 1'
#
loop_
_entity.id
_entity.type
_entity.pdbx_description
1 polymer ?
#
loop_
_entity_poly.entity_id
_entity_poly.type
_entity_poly.pdbx_seq_one_letter_code
_entity_poly.pdbx_strand_id
1 'polypeptide(L)' 'QQVASSVRWQQSVENMIADGVDTFVEIGPGRTLAGFMRKISRDVKVYNVGTWEDVDKVVSELC' A
#
# COMPACT_ATOMS: atom_id res chain seq x y z
N GLN A 1 3.59 -17.53 -13.06
CA GLN A 1 4.34 -18.46 -12.21
C GLN A 1 5.26 -17.63 -11.31
N GLN A 2 4.82 -17.22 -10.12
CA GLN A 2 5.63 -16.37 -9.21
C GLN A 2 6.51 -17.20 -8.26
N VAL A 3 6.15 -18.47 -8.02
CA VAL A 3 6.80 -19.39 -7.06
C VAL A 3 8.29 -19.60 -7.35
N ALA A 4 8.73 -19.49 -8.60
CA ALA A 4 10.11 -19.72 -9.02
C ALA A 4 10.91 -18.44 -9.27
N SER A 5 10.34 -17.26 -9.02
CA SER A 5 10.93 -15.96 -9.38
C SER A 5 10.88 -14.97 -8.23
N SER A 6 11.88 -14.09 -8.13
CA SER A 6 11.91 -13.03 -7.11
C SER A 6 10.70 -12.10 -7.19
N VAL A 7 10.12 -11.76 -6.04
CA VAL A 7 9.05 -10.77 -5.95
C VAL A 7 9.64 -9.37 -6.10
N ARG A 8 9.34 -8.71 -7.21
CA ARG A 8 9.82 -7.35 -7.53
C ARG A 8 8.95 -6.25 -6.90
N TRP A 9 8.74 -6.33 -5.58
CA TRP A 9 7.81 -5.46 -4.86
C TRP A 9 8.12 -3.97 -5.03
N GLN A 10 9.38 -3.58 -4.75
CA GLN A 10 9.78 -2.17 -4.83
C GLN A 10 9.58 -1.59 -6.24
N GLN A 11 9.99 -2.31 -7.29
CA GLN A 11 9.81 -1.87 -8.67
C GLN A 11 8.32 -1.68 -9.01
N SER A 12 7.44 -2.58 -8.56
CA SER A 12 6.00 -2.44 -8.79
C SER A 12 5.46 -1.17 -8.13
N VAL A 13 5.91 -0.85 -6.91
CA VAL A 13 5.50 0.37 -6.20
C VAL A 13 6.01 1.63 -6.89
N GLU A 14 7.29 1.66 -7.27
CA GLU A 14 7.88 2.78 -7.99
C GLU A 14 7.15 3.07 -9.30
N ASN A 15 6.76 2.01 -10.03
CA ASN A 15 5.99 2.16 -11.26
C ASN A 15 4.58 2.74 -10.99
N MET A 16 3.88 2.26 -9.95
CA MET A 16 2.57 2.82 -9.58
C MET A 16 2.67 4.31 -9.23
N ILE A 17 3.71 4.71 -8.49
CA ILE A 17 3.95 6.12 -8.17
C ILE A 17 4.24 6.93 -9.43
N ALA A 18 5.04 6.39 -10.35
CA ALA A 18 5.34 7.04 -11.64
C ALA A 18 4.07 7.21 -12.50
N ASP A 19 3.13 6.28 -12.42
CA ASP A 19 1.82 6.34 -13.07
C ASP A 19 0.85 7.31 -12.36
N GLY A 20 1.27 7.97 -11.28
CA GLY A 20 0.52 9.01 -10.58
C GLY A 20 -0.26 8.54 -9.36
N VAL A 21 -0.07 7.30 -8.91
CA VAL A 21 -0.70 6.81 -7.67
C VAL A 21 -0.05 7.48 -6.47
N ASP A 22 -0.84 8.22 -5.70
CA ASP A 22 -0.40 8.92 -4.49
C ASP A 22 -0.88 8.25 -3.19
N THR A 23 -1.83 7.33 -3.28
CA THR A 23 -2.54 6.77 -2.14
C THR A 23 -2.64 5.25 -2.24
N PHE A 24 -2.24 4.56 -1.17
CA PHE A 24 -2.21 3.10 -1.08
C PHE A 24 -3.01 2.63 0.12
N VAL A 25 -3.67 1.47 -0.01
CA VAL A 25 -4.44 0.84 1.07
C VAL A 25 -3.92 -0.57 1.30
N GLU A 26 -3.29 -0.81 2.45
CA GLU A 26 -2.86 -2.14 2.91
C GLU A 26 -4.05 -2.85 3.57
N ILE A 27 -4.51 -3.95 2.97
CA ILE A 27 -5.62 -4.75 3.46
C ILE A 27 -5.07 -5.98 4.20
N GLY A 28 -5.48 -6.15 5.45
CA GLY A 28 -5.12 -7.28 6.29
C GLY A 28 -4.46 -6.90 7.62
N PRO A 29 -4.15 -7.89 8.46
CA PRO A 29 -3.57 -7.66 9.78
C PRO A 29 -2.11 -7.21 9.68
N GLY A 30 -1.74 -6.20 10.48
CA GLY A 30 -0.37 -5.67 10.55
C GLY A 30 -0.16 -4.46 9.64
N ARG A 31 1.09 -3.98 9.56
CA ARG A 31 1.48 -2.76 8.84
C ARG A 31 2.80 -2.93 8.09
N THR A 32 3.06 -4.14 7.62
CA THR A 32 4.34 -4.52 7.03
C THR A 32 4.53 -3.82 5.69
N LEU A 33 3.50 -3.82 4.84
CA LEU A 33 3.57 -3.16 3.54
C LEU A 33 3.65 -1.65 3.74
N ALA A 34 2.88 -1.06 4.65
CA ALA A 34 3.00 0.36 4.99
C ALA A 34 4.42 0.74 5.46
N GLY A 35 5.09 -0.15 6.21
CA GLY A 35 6.49 0.01 6.57
C GLY A 35 7.43 0.01 5.36
N PHE A 36 7.21 -0.86 4.38
CA PHE A 36 7.98 -0.87 3.13
C PHE A 36 7.69 0.36 2.26
N MET A 37 6.43 0.76 2.15
CA MET A 37 6.04 1.95 1.39
C MET A 37 6.78 3.19 1.90
N ARG A 38 6.84 3.39 3.22
CA ARG A 38 7.60 4.50 3.84
C ARG A 38 9.10 4.50 3.55
N LYS A 39 9.69 3.33 3.25
CA LYS A 39 11.10 3.21 2.84
C LYS A 39 11.29 3.55 1.35
N ILE A 40 10.26 3.30 0.53
CA ILE A 40 10.29 3.56 -0.91
C ILE A 40 9.97 5.03 -1.19
N SER A 41 8.89 5.55 -0.62
CA SER A 41 8.49 6.96 -0.75
C SER A 41 7.77 7.45 0.51
N ARG A 42 8.10 8.66 0.95
CA ARG A 42 7.42 9.34 2.07
C ARG A 42 6.30 10.27 1.62
N ASP A 43 6.21 10.52 0.32
CA ASP A 43 5.27 11.47 -0.26
C ASP A 43 3.90 10.83 -0.54
N VAL A 44 3.81 9.50 -0.45
CA VAL A 44 2.57 8.74 -0.67
C VAL A 44 1.81 8.52 0.64
N LYS A 45 0.48 8.57 0.57
CA LYS A 45 -0.41 8.24 1.67
C LYS A 45 -0.60 6.73 1.75
N VAL A 46 -0.58 6.17 2.96
CA VAL A 46 -0.81 4.75 3.17
C VAL A 46 -1.80 4.53 4.29
N TYR A 47 -2.90 3.88 3.96
CA TYR A 47 -3.93 3.44 4.89
C TYR A 47 -3.78 1.96 5.20
N ASN A 48 -4.22 1.53 6.37
CA ASN A 48 -4.21 0.13 6.76
C ASN A 48 -5.60 -0.26 7.24
N VAL A 49 -6.12 -1.36 6.68
CA VAL A 49 -7.47 -1.85 6.92
C VAL A 49 -7.37 -3.29 7.42
N GLY A 50 -7.48 -3.47 8.73
CA GLY A 50 -7.48 -4.79 9.36
C GLY A 50 -8.85 -5.23 9.87
N THR A 51 -9.74 -4.26 10.13
CA THR A 51 -11.08 -4.47 10.69
C THR A 51 -12.14 -3.73 9.87
N TRP A 52 -13.41 -4.08 10.08
CA TRP A 52 -14.54 -3.36 9.48
C TRP A 52 -14.57 -1.88 9.87
N GLU A 53 -14.23 -1.54 11.11
CA GLU A 53 -14.15 -0.16 11.56
C GLU A 53 -13.08 0.65 10.82
N ASP A 54 -12.01 0.00 10.36
CA ASP A 54 -10.98 0.66 9.55
C ASP A 54 -11.48 0.95 8.13
N VAL A 55 -12.38 0.11 7.60
CA VAL A 55 -13.02 0.35 6.29
C VAL A 55 -13.82 1.63 6.34
N ASP A 56 -14.68 1.81 7.34
CA ASP A 56 -15.50 3.03 7.48
C ASP A 56 -14.64 4.30 7.55
N LYS A 57 -13.53 4.25 8.29
CA LYS A 57 -12.58 5.38 8.36
C LYS A 57 -11.96 5.69 7.01
N VAL A 58 -11.46 4.67 6.31
CA VAL A 58 -10.78 4.84 5.02
C VAL A 58 -11.74 5.32 3.94
N VAL A 59 -12.99 4.81 3.93
CA VAL A 59 -14.03 5.27 3.01
C VAL A 59 -14.36 6.74 3.25
N SER A 60 -14.49 7.16 4.52
CA SER A 60 -14.75 8.57 4.86
C SER A 60 -13.61 9.52 4.51
N GLU A 61 -12.37 9.04 4.36
CA GLU A 61 -11.23 9.88 3.96
C GLU A 61 -11.02 9.95 2.44
N LEU A 62 -11.52 8.96 1.69
CA LEU A 62 -11.37 8.84 0.24
C LEU A 62 -12.59 9.34 -0.55
N CYS A 63 -13.78 9.42 0.08
CA CYS A 63 -15.04 9.87 -0.52
C CYS A 63 -15.53 11.17 0.11
#